data_AF-A0A192A5T2-F1
#
_entry.id   AF-A0A192A5T2-F1
#
_cell.length_a   1.000
_cell.length_b   1.000
_cell.length_c   1.000
_cell.angle_alpha   90.00
_cell.angle_beta   90.00
_cell.angle_gamma   90.00
#
_symmetry.space_group_name_H-M   'P 1'
#
loop_
_entity.id
_entity.type
_entity.pdbx_description
1 polymer ?
#
loop_
_entity_poly.entity_id
_entity_poly.type
_entity_poly.pdbx_seq_one_letter_code
_entity_poly.pdbx_strand_id
1 'polypeptide(L)'
;MGVAVLHIVVRYLLIPNRGRRIYHQQKNLQREYQFSWDDQGVTVHAEGYLENLRWADITKAKENEAMVLLYRSDYNFSLFPRRCFSGAEEYAQFRSHLVPRLLG
;
A
#
# COMPACT_ATOMS: atom_id res chain seq x y z
N MET A 1 -16.37 -19.69 -23.33
CA MET A 1 -15.04 -19.41 -23.91
C MET A 1 -14.70 -17.92 -23.94
N GLY A 2 -15.50 -17.04 -24.53
CA GLY A 2 -15.17 -15.60 -24.66
C GLY A 2 -14.90 -14.88 -23.33
N VAL A 3 -15.69 -15.14 -22.29
CA VAL A 3 -15.51 -14.53 -20.95
C VAL A 3 -14.20 -14.96 -20.30
N ALA A 4 -13.81 -16.22 -20.44
CA ALA A 4 -12.55 -16.74 -19.90
C ALA A 4 -11.33 -16.10 -20.60
N VAL A 5 -11.39 -15.99 -21.94
CA VAL A 5 -10.35 -15.31 -22.73
C VAL A 5 -10.26 -13.83 -22.34
N LEU A 6 -11.40 -13.15 -22.20
CA LEU A 6 -11.44 -11.76 -21.74
C LEU A 6 -10.81 -11.61 -20.35
N HIS A 7 -11.14 -12.48 -19.39
CA HIS A 7 -10.54 -12.47 -18.06
C HIS A 7 -9.01 -12.64 -18.10
N ILE A 8 -8.52 -13.55 -18.94
CA ILE A 8 -7.08 -13.78 -19.11
C ILE A 8 -6.41 -12.52 -19.70
N VAL A 9 -6.98 -11.95 -20.76
CA VAL A 9 -6.44 -10.73 -21.40
C VAL A 9 -6.42 -9.56 -20.40
N VAL A 10 -7.50 -9.34 -19.66
CA VAL A 10 -7.57 -8.27 -18.66
C VAL A 10 -6.50 -8.47 -17.59
N ARG A 11 -6.41 -9.67 -17.01
CA ARG A 11 -5.56 -9.97 -15.86
C ARG A 11 -4.07 -9.98 -16.20
N TYR A 12 -3.71 -10.58 -17.34
CA TYR A 12 -2.32 -10.83 -17.69
C TYR A 12 -1.73 -9.84 -18.70
N LEU A 13 -2.55 -9.07 -19.43
CA LEU A 13 -2.07 -8.09 -20.40
C LEU A 13 -2.46 -6.65 -20.03
N LEU A 14 -3.75 -6.37 -19.83
CA LEU A 14 -4.21 -4.98 -19.65
C LEU A 14 -3.79 -4.38 -18.30
N ILE A 15 -4.03 -5.09 -17.19
CA ILE A 15 -3.66 -4.63 -15.84
C ILE A 15 -2.15 -4.35 -15.72
N PRO A 16 -1.24 -5.29 -16.04
CA PRO A 16 0.19 -5.06 -15.89
C PRO A 16 0.71 -3.94 -16.81
N ASN A 17 0.21 -3.84 -18.05
CA ASN A 17 0.63 -2.78 -18.97
C ASN A 17 0.18 -1.40 -18.50
N ARG A 18 -1.06 -1.26 -17.99
CA ARG A 18 -1.54 0.00 -17.40
C ARG A 18 -0.77 0.35 -16.13
N GLY A 19 -0.49 -0.62 -15.27
CA GLY A 19 0.31 -0.42 -14.06
C GLY A 19 1.71 0.10 -14.37
N ARG A 20 2.42 -0.53 -15.32
CA ARG A 20 3.73 -0.06 -15.79
C ARG A 20 3.66 1.36 -16.36
N ARG A 21 2.64 1.65 -17.17
CA ARG A 21 2.43 3.00 -17.73
C ARG A 21 2.24 4.04 -16.62
N ILE A 22 1.37 3.78 -15.64
CA ILE A 22 1.14 4.68 -14.50
C ILE A 22 2.44 4.88 -13.73
N TYR A 23 3.17 3.80 -13.43
CA TYR A 23 4.46 3.88 -12.74
C TYR A 23 5.47 4.75 -13.50
N HIS A 24 5.59 4.59 -14.82
CA HIS A 24 6.47 5.43 -15.64
C HIS A 24 6.04 6.90 -15.68
N GLN A 25 4.73 7.18 -15.65
CA GLN A 25 4.20 8.54 -15.67
C GLN A 25 4.29 9.24 -14.31
N GLN A 26 4.21 8.49 -13.21
CA GLN A 26 4.21 9.01 -11.85
C GLN A 26 5.63 9.01 -11.26
N LYS A 27 6.36 10.12 -11.45
CA LYS A 27 7.73 10.27 -10.93
C LYS A 27 7.83 10.11 -9.41
N ASN A 28 6.78 10.47 -8.67
CA ASN A 28 6.74 10.30 -7.22
C ASN A 28 6.77 8.82 -6.79
N LEU A 29 6.17 7.90 -7.55
CA LEU A 29 6.22 6.46 -7.24
C LEU A 29 7.61 5.84 -7.45
N GLN A 30 8.46 6.52 -8.23
CA GLN A 30 9.83 6.07 -8.51
C GLN A 30 10.82 6.56 -7.45
N ARG A 31 10.40 7.47 -6.58
CA ARG A 31 11.24 8.01 -5.51
C ARG A 31 11.27 7.03 -4.34
N GLU A 32 12.43 6.96 -3.70
CA GLU A 32 12.54 6.33 -2.40
C GLU A 32 11.70 7.11 -1.39
N TYR A 33 10.96 6.38 -0.57
CA TYR A 33 10.29 6.93 0.59
C TYR A 33 10.72 6.14 1.81
N GLN A 34 10.76 6.84 2.92
CA GLN A 34 10.96 6.30 4.25
C GLN A 34 9.66 6.47 5.02
N PHE A 35 9.44 5.63 6.02
CA PHE A 35 8.32 5.82 6.92
C PHE A 35 8.72 5.46 8.34
N SER A 36 8.07 6.11 9.28
CA SER A 36 8.12 5.80 10.71
C SER A 36 6.69 5.78 11.23
N TRP A 37 6.46 5.14 12.36
CA TRP A 37 5.15 5.14 13.00
C TRP A 37 5.28 5.25 14.50
N ASP A 38 4.21 5.73 15.11
CA ASP A 38 4.04 5.85 16.55
C ASP A 38 2.59 5.50 16.92
N ASP A 39 2.19 5.84 18.15
CA ASP A 39 0.82 5.58 18.63
C ASP A 39 -0.26 6.43 17.94
N GLN A 40 0.12 7.50 17.22
CA GLN A 40 -0.81 8.40 16.53
C GLN A 40 -1.02 8.01 15.07
N GLY A 41 0.04 7.57 14.39
CA GLY A 41 -0.04 7.25 12.97
C GLY A 41 1.25 6.79 12.33
N VAL A 42 1.24 6.77 11.00
CA VAL A 42 2.42 6.61 10.15
C VAL A 42 2.78 7.95 9.56
N THR A 43 4.06 8.28 9.61
CA THR A 43 4.63 9.39 8.84
C THR A 43 5.44 8.84 7.68
N VAL A 44 5.13 9.29 6.47
CA VAL A 44 5.85 8.94 5.25
C VAL A 44 6.60 10.16 4.75
N HIS A 45 7.90 9.99 4.51
CA HIS A 45 8.80 11.00 4.00
C HIS A 45 9.37 10.55 2.65
N ALA A 46 9.25 11.39 1.63
CA ALA A 46 9.99 11.25 0.39
C ALA A 46 10.47 12.63 -0.10
N GLU A 47 11.30 12.65 -1.13
CA GLU A 47 11.76 13.90 -1.72
C GLU A 47 10.56 14.76 -2.17
N GLY A 48 10.35 15.90 -1.49
CA GLY A 48 9.25 16.83 -1.74
C GLY A 48 7.86 16.34 -1.32
N TYR A 49 7.80 15.31 -0.47
CA TYR A 49 6.54 14.72 -0.02
C TYR A 49 6.61 14.36 1.47
N LEU A 50 5.63 14.85 2.22
CA LEU A 50 5.39 14.49 3.61
C LEU A 50 3.92 14.10 3.75
N GLU A 51 3.69 12.91 4.29
CA GLU A 51 2.34 12.40 4.53
C GLU A 51 2.23 11.91 5.97
N ASN A 52 1.26 12.47 6.69
CA ASN A 52 0.91 12.03 8.04
C ASN A 52 -0.42 11.29 7.97
N LEU A 53 -0.38 9.97 8.16
CA LEU A 53 -1.54 9.11 8.17
C LEU A 53 -1.89 8.73 9.61
N ARG A 54 -2.90 9.38 10.19
CA ARG A 54 -3.37 9.01 11.53
C ARG A 54 -4.07 7.68 11.50
N TRP A 55 -3.85 6.83 12.50
CA TRP A 55 -4.56 5.56 12.62
C TRP A 55 -6.08 5.77 12.62
N ALA A 56 -6.55 6.84 13.28
CA ALA A 56 -7.97 7.20 13.35
C ALA A 56 -8.63 7.44 11.98
N ASP A 57 -7.89 7.93 10.99
CA ASP A 57 -8.40 8.32 9.67
C ASP A 57 -8.36 7.16 8.67
N ILE A 58 -7.81 6.01 9.06
CA ILE A 58 -7.76 4.81 8.22
C ILE A 58 -9.13 4.13 8.26
N THR A 59 -9.73 4.01 7.09
CA THR A 59 -11.03 3.35 6.90
C THR A 59 -10.89 1.85 6.77
N LYS A 60 -9.77 1.38 6.20
CA LYS A 60 -9.52 -0.04 5.95
C LYS A 60 -8.03 -0.35 5.86
N ALA A 61 -7.62 -1.52 6.34
CA ALA A 61 -6.31 -2.09 6.06
C ALA A 61 -6.46 -3.41 5.28
N LYS A 62 -5.58 -3.65 4.31
CA LYS A 62 -5.44 -4.95 3.63
C LYS A 62 -4.00 -5.41 3.72
N GLU A 63 -3.77 -6.67 4.06
CA GLU A 63 -2.42 -7.25 4.08
C GLU A 63 -2.34 -8.52 3.23
N ASN A 64 -1.17 -8.77 2.68
CA ASN A 64 -0.78 -10.05 2.12
C ASN A 64 0.67 -10.36 2.52
N GLU A 65 1.25 -11.43 1.97
CA GLU A 65 2.62 -11.85 2.29
C GLU A 65 3.70 -10.85 1.89
N ALA A 66 3.42 -9.94 0.95
CA ALA A 66 4.40 -9.00 0.41
C ALA A 66 4.27 -7.58 0.95
N MET A 67 3.08 -7.15 1.38
CA MET A 67 2.80 -5.75 1.72
C MET A 67 1.54 -5.59 2.56
N VAL A 68 1.41 -4.39 3.14
CA VAL A 68 0.19 -3.89 3.78
C VAL A 68 -0.23 -2.57 3.13
N LEU A 69 -1.53 -2.42 2.93
CA LEU A 69 -2.17 -1.26 2.32
C LEU A 69 -3.07 -0.59 3.36
N LEU A 70 -2.90 0.71 3.56
CA LEU A 70 -3.71 1.52 4.47
C LEU A 70 -4.57 2.47 3.66
N TYR A 71 -5.88 2.28 3.70
CA TYR A 71 -6.85 3.05 2.94
C TYR A 71 -7.40 4.22 3.76
N ARG A 72 -7.48 5.39 3.12
CA ARG A 72 -8.21 6.58 3.61
C ARG A 72 -9.58 6.72 2.95
N SER A 73 -9.75 6.12 1.78
CA SER A 73 -10.98 6.04 1.01
C SER A 73 -10.89 4.84 0.08
N ASP A 74 -11.95 4.53 -0.68
CA ASP A 74 -11.98 3.37 -1.58
C ASP A 74 -10.87 3.35 -2.64
N TYR A 75 -10.37 4.53 -3.02
CA TYR A 75 -9.39 4.69 -4.10
C TYR A 75 -8.06 5.27 -3.65
N ASN A 76 -7.90 5.61 -2.38
CA ASN A 76 -6.68 6.22 -1.86
C ASN A 76 -6.08 5.37 -0.75
N PHE A 77 -4.88 4.85 -1.00
CA PHE A 77 -4.14 4.03 -0.05
C PHE A 77 -2.65 4.37 -0.06
N SER A 78 -2.01 4.19 1.10
CA SER A 78 -0.55 4.12 1.22
C SER A 78 -0.12 2.66 1.30
N LEU A 79 0.98 2.32 0.62
CA LEU A 79 1.49 0.95 0.49
C LEU A 79 2.79 0.83 1.26
N PHE A 80 2.91 -0.22 2.10
CA PHE A 80 4.08 -0.49 2.90
C PHE A 80 4.54 -1.94 2.64
N PRO A 81 5.63 -2.15 1.89
CA PRO A 81 6.16 -3.47 1.61
C PRO A 81 6.71 -4.12 2.88
N ARG A 82 6.44 -5.41 3.09
CA ARG A 82 6.96 -6.16 4.26
C ARG A 82 8.48 -6.19 4.30
N ARG A 83 9.15 -6.14 3.15
CA ARG A 83 10.61 -6.06 3.03
C ARG A 83 11.23 -4.76 3.56
N CYS A 84 10.42 -3.73 3.84
CA CYS A 84 10.91 -2.47 4.40
C CYS A 84 11.00 -2.49 5.92
N PHE A 85 10.50 -3.56 6.57
CA PHE A 85 10.67 -3.80 7.99
C PHE A 85 11.92 -4.67 8.19
N SER A 86 12.67 -4.39 9.26
CA SER A 86 13.92 -5.05 9.65
C SER A 86 13.71 -6.50 10.09
N GLY A 87 12.47 -6.89 10.41
CA GLY A 87 12.12 -8.25 10.78
C GLY A 87 10.65 -8.43 11.11
N ALA A 88 10.31 -9.67 11.46
CA ALA A 88 8.94 -10.07 11.80
C ALA A 88 8.41 -9.37 13.06
N GLU A 89 9.28 -9.07 14.03
CA GLU A 89 8.91 -8.38 15.27
C GLU A 89 8.52 -6.93 15.02
N GLU A 90 9.34 -6.19 14.27
CA GLU A 90 9.04 -4.80 13.89
C GLU A 90 7.74 -4.72 13.07
N TYR A 91 7.54 -5.64 12.13
CA TYR A 91 6.28 -5.74 11.41
C TYR A 91 5.09 -6.09 12.30
N ALA A 92 5.27 -6.96 13.30
CA ALA A 92 4.21 -7.30 14.25
C ALA A 92 3.81 -6.09 15.11
N GLN A 93 4.77 -5.25 15.51
CA GLN A 93 4.51 -3.99 16.20
C GLN A 93 3.68 -3.05 15.33
N PHE A 94 4.09 -2.82 14.08
CA PHE A 94 3.32 -2.03 13.11
C PHE A 94 1.89 -2.57 12.94
N ARG A 95 1.76 -3.90 12.76
CA ARG A 95 0.47 -4.58 12.56
C ARG A 95 -0.46 -4.45 13.76
N SER A 96 0.06 -4.32 14.97
CA SER A 96 -0.76 -4.18 16.19
C SER A 96 -1.67 -2.95 16.15
N HIS A 97 -1.25 -1.85 15.52
CA HIS A 97 -2.06 -0.64 15.34
C HIS A 97 -3.21 -0.82 14.32
N LEU A 98 -3.18 -1.88 13.52
CA LEU A 98 -4.12 -2.14 12.43
C LEU A 98 -5.23 -3.11 12.79
N VAL A 99 -5.12 -3.83 13.91
CA VAL A 99 -6.03 -4.94 14.29
C VAL A 99 -7.53 -4.56 14.19
N PRO A 100 -7.99 -3.37 14.62
CA PRO A 100 -9.41 -3.00 14.48
C PRO A 100 -9.88 -2.82 13.04
N ARG A 101 -8.96 -2.67 12.08
CA ARG A 101 -9.22 -2.22 10.69
C ARG A 101 -8.89 -3.28 9.63
N LEU A 102 -8.34 -4.42 10.05
CA LEU A 102 -8.05 -5.56 9.19
C LEU A 102 -9.30 -6.42 8.88
N LEU A 103 -10.39 -6.23 9.61
CA LEU A 103 -11.62 -7.04 9.52
C LEU A 103 -12.71 -6.42 8.62
N GLY A 104 -12.40 -5.34 7.88
CA GLY A 104 -13.31 -4.66 6.95
C GLY A 104 -13.07 -5.01 5.47
#